data_AF-A0A9D7YG04-F1
#
_entry.id   AF-A0A9D7YG04-F1
#
_cell.length_a   1.000
_cell.length_b   1.000
_cell.length_c   1.000
_cell.angle_alpha   90.00
_cell.angle_beta   90.00
_cell.angle_gamma   90.00
#
_symmetry.space_group_name_H-M   'P 1'
#
loop_
_entity.id
_entity.type
_entity.pdbx_description
1 polymer ?
#
loop_
_entity_poly.entity_id
_entity_poly.type
_entity_poly.pdbx_seq_one_letter_code
_entity_poly.pdbx_strand_id
1 'polypeptide(L)'
;MDRIAIGAAWNVGDNGYVHVTADYWLLKNSLAKNLDWYLGPGVNLGLGNPFALGVRLPMGLQWIPAEHLEIFGEVAPCLWLIDAVDLNINGAVGIRYIF
;
A
#
# COMPACT_ATOMS: atom_id res chain seq x y z
N MET A 1 -7.95 -11.21 -12.39
CA MET A 1 -7.53 -10.83 -11.04
C MET A 1 -7.00 -9.43 -11.12
N ASP A 2 -7.63 -8.51 -10.41
CA ASP A 2 -7.22 -7.11 -10.41
C ASP A 2 -5.81 -6.97 -9.85
N ARG A 3 -5.04 -6.12 -10.52
CA ARG A 3 -3.64 -5.84 -10.21
C ARG A 3 -3.41 -4.41 -9.75
N ILE A 4 -4.47 -3.60 -9.75
CA ILE A 4 -4.41 -2.20 -9.35
C ILE A 4 -5.12 -2.08 -8.01
N ALA A 5 -4.47 -1.44 -7.05
CA ALA A 5 -5.06 -1.09 -5.77
C ALA A 5 -4.92 0.41 -5.53
N ILE A 6 -5.98 1.01 -5.01
CA ILE A 6 -5.97 2.39 -4.52
C ILE A 6 -6.28 2.33 -3.03
N GLY A 7 -5.49 3.06 -2.24
CA GLY A 7 -5.61 3.07 -0.78
C GLY A 7 -5.62 4.49 -0.22
N ALA A 8 -6.32 4.66 0.89
CA ALA A 8 -6.13 5.78 1.79
C ALA A 8 -5.72 5.23 3.16
N ALA A 9 -4.67 5.77 3.74
CA ALA A 9 -4.12 5.32 5.00
C ALA A 9 -3.82 6.51 5.92
N TRP A 10 -3.89 6.29 7.22
CA TRP A 10 -3.50 7.27 8.23
C TRP A 10 -2.21 6.80 8.91
N ASN A 11 -1.24 7.69 9.08
CA ASN A 11 -0.02 7.37 9.83
C ASN A 11 -0.27 7.39 11.35
N VAL A 12 -0.07 6.25 12.01
CA VAL A 12 -0.23 6.12 13.47
C VAL A 12 1.10 6.49 14.14
N GLY A 13 1.30 7.78 14.43
CA GLY A 13 2.51 8.35 15.03
C GLY A 13 2.47 9.87 15.14
N ASP A 14 3.59 10.51 15.48
CA ASP A 14 3.69 11.98 15.53
C ASP A 14 3.59 12.59 14.12
N ASN A 15 2.80 13.67 14.01
CA ASN A 15 2.33 14.29 12.76
C ASN A 15 1.44 13.38 11.90
N GLY A 16 0.17 13.22 12.31
CA GLY A 16 -0.85 12.47 11.58
C GLY A 16 -1.09 13.00 10.17
N TYR A 17 -0.39 12.40 9.20
CA TYR A 17 -0.61 12.62 7.77
C TYR A 17 -1.51 11.54 7.20
N VAL A 18 -2.34 11.94 6.25
CA VAL A 18 -3.10 11.01 5.40
C VAL A 18 -2.26 10.69 4.18
N HIS A 19 -2.19 9.41 3.84
CA HIS A 19 -1.52 8.88 2.68
C HIS A 19 -2.53 8.39 1.67
N VAL A 20 -2.32 8.68 0.39
CA VAL A 20 -3.06 8.05 -0.72
C VAL A 20 -2.08 7.26 -1.58
N THR A 21 -2.40 6.01 -1.84
CA THR A 21 -1.51 5.09 -2.56
C THR A 21 -2.20 4.56 -3.81
N ALA A 22 -1.39 4.31 -4.84
CA ALA A 22 -1.83 3.59 -6.03
C ALA A 22 -0.73 2.60 -6.41
N ASP A 23 -1.07 1.32 -6.39
CA ASP A 23 -0.11 0.23 -6.51
C ASP A 23 -0.49 -0.69 -7.67
N TYR A 24 0.51 -1.11 -8.43
CA TYR A 24 0.37 -2.15 -9.46
C TYR A 24 1.11 -3.41 -9.01
N TRP A 25 0.37 -4.45 -8.65
CA TRP A 25 0.93 -5.74 -8.24
C TRP A 25 1.43 -6.53 -9.45
N LEU A 26 2.72 -6.33 -9.75
CA LEU A 26 3.42 -7.01 -10.83
C LEU A 26 3.45 -8.53 -10.62
N LEU A 27 3.75 -8.95 -9.40
CA LEU A 27 3.69 -10.33 -8.94
C LEU A 27 2.51 -10.46 -7.98
N LYS A 28 1.67 -11.46 -8.23
CA LYS A 28 0.58 -11.86 -7.34
C LYS A 28 0.32 -13.35 -7.52
N ASN A 29 0.39 -14.12 -6.44
CA ASN A 29 0.12 -15.56 -6.48
C ASN A 29 -0.54 -16.03 -5.19
N SER A 30 -1.22 -17.17 -5.29
CA SER A 30 -1.83 -17.83 -4.13
C SER A 30 -0.80 -18.60 -3.30
N LEU A 31 -0.85 -18.42 -1.98
CA LEU A 31 -0.11 -19.23 -1.00
C LEU A 31 -0.97 -20.38 -0.47
N ALA A 32 -2.26 -20.11 -0.25
CA ALA A 32 -3.24 -21.07 0.24
C ALA A 32 -4.65 -20.61 -0.16
N LYS A 33 -5.67 -21.40 0.18
CA LYS A 33 -7.06 -21.02 -0.06
C LYS A 33 -7.36 -19.66 0.56
N ASN A 34 -7.79 -18.71 -0.26
CA ASN A 34 -8.12 -17.33 0.11
C ASN A 34 -6.95 -16.52 0.68
N LEU A 35 -5.71 -16.97 0.50
CA LEU A 35 -4.51 -16.28 0.96
C LEU A 35 -3.55 -16.11 -0.21
N ASP A 36 -3.38 -14.86 -0.64
CA ASP A 36 -2.48 -14.48 -1.71
C ASP A 36 -1.32 -13.63 -1.15
N TRP A 37 -0.25 -13.55 -1.92
CA TRP A 37 0.83 -12.58 -1.72
C TRP A 37 0.98 -11.71 -2.96
N TYR A 38 1.53 -10.50 -2.77
CA TYR A 38 1.84 -9.60 -3.87
C TYR A 38 3.17 -8.86 -3.68
N LEU A 39 3.72 -8.41 -4.80
CA LEU A 39 4.83 -7.49 -4.90
C LEU A 39 4.64 -6.63 -6.16
N GLY A 40 4.88 -5.33 -6.06
CA GLY A 40 4.93 -4.51 -7.26
C GLY A 40 5.20 -3.04 -6.98
N PRO A 41 5.43 -2.24 -8.03
CA PRO A 41 5.66 -0.81 -7.89
C PRO A 41 4.36 -0.05 -7.55
N GLY A 42 4.50 1.09 -6.92
CA GLY A 42 3.40 2.01 -6.66
C GLY A 42 3.88 3.43 -6.37
N VAL A 43 2.91 4.30 -6.09
CA VAL A 43 3.13 5.69 -5.68
C VAL A 43 2.45 5.98 -4.36
N ASN A 44 2.99 6.93 -3.60
CA ASN A 44 2.47 7.40 -2.33
C ASN A 44 2.37 8.93 -2.33
N LEU A 45 1.21 9.44 -1.95
CA LEU A 45 0.95 10.87 -1.76
C LEU A 45 0.75 11.14 -0.27
N GLY A 46 1.62 11.96 0.32
CA GLY A 46 1.42 12.51 1.67
C GLY A 46 0.59 13.79 1.59
N LEU A 47 -0.65 13.72 2.06
CA LEU A 47 -1.57 14.86 2.14
C LEU A 47 -1.32 15.62 3.46
N GLY A 48 -0.19 16.31 3.51
CA GLY A 48 0.24 17.17 4.61
C GLY A 48 0.54 18.60 4.16
N ASN A 49 0.98 19.42 5.11
CA ASN A 49 1.70 20.65 4.81
C ASN A 49 3.10 20.51 5.44
N PRO A 50 4.14 20.20 4.65
CA PRO A 50 4.20 20.17 3.18
C PRO A 50 3.56 18.93 2.53
N PHE A 51 3.21 19.04 1.25
CA PHE A 51 2.78 17.92 0.41
C PHE A 51 3.98 17.08 -0.01
N ALA A 52 3.84 15.75 0.03
CA ALA A 52 4.91 14.82 -0.34
C ALA A 52 4.44 13.85 -1.44
N LEU A 53 5.35 13.50 -2.34
CA LEU A 53 5.17 12.48 -3.37
C LEU A 53 6.36 11.51 -3.30
N GLY A 54 6.06 10.22 -3.32
CA GLY A 54 7.07 9.16 -3.33
C GLY A 54 6.70 8.01 -4.25
N VAL A 55 7.71 7.23 -4.60
CA VAL A 55 7.57 5.93 -5.25
C VAL A 55 7.81 4.83 -4.23
N ARG A 56 7.07 3.74 -4.32
CA ARG A 56 7.11 2.65 -3.35
C ARG A 56 7.15 1.28 -4.00
N LEU A 57 7.60 0.29 -3.24
CA LEU A 57 7.60 -1.11 -3.64
C LEU A 57 6.88 -1.97 -2.58
N PRO A 58 5.53 -1.93 -2.53
CA PRO A 58 4.77 -2.74 -1.59
C PRO A 58 4.95 -4.24 -1.81
N MET A 59 5.13 -4.94 -0.69
CA MET A 59 5.07 -6.39 -0.57
C MET A 59 4.16 -6.76 0.58
N GLY A 60 3.19 -7.65 0.33
CA GLY A 60 2.16 -7.91 1.33
C GLY A 60 1.41 -9.22 1.12
N LEU A 61 0.56 -9.51 2.09
CA LEU A 61 -0.36 -10.63 2.12
C LEU A 61 -1.79 -10.13 2.01
N GLN A 62 -2.64 -10.92 1.34
CA GLN A 62 -4.06 -10.65 1.13
C GLN A 62 -4.84 -11.86 1.65
N TRP A 63 -5.67 -11.65 2.66
CA TRP A 63 -6.67 -12.62 3.07
C TRP A 63 -8.03 -12.21 2.54
N ILE A 64 -8.67 -13.08 1.75
CA ILE A 64 -9.93 -12.79 1.03
C ILE A 64 -11.06 -13.64 1.64
N PRO A 65 -11.62 -13.25 2.80
CA PRO A 65 -12.66 -14.04 3.47
C PRO A 65 -14.00 -14.05 2.72
N ALA A 66 -14.26 -13.08 1.84
CA ALA A 66 -15.46 -13.02 1.00
C ALA A 66 -15.12 -12.45 -0.38
N GLU A 67 -15.98 -12.71 -1.36
CA GLU A 67 -15.77 -12.35 -2.78
C GLU A 67 -15.34 -10.89 -3.00
N HIS A 68 -15.92 -9.96 -2.24
CA HIS A 68 -15.68 -8.52 -2.38
C HIS A 68 -14.91 -7.90 -1.21
N LEU A 69 -14.35 -8.72 -0.31
CA LEU A 69 -13.68 -8.25 0.91
C LEU A 69 -12.29 -8.85 1.05
N GLU A 70 -11.30 -7.97 1.15
CA GLU A 70 -9.91 -8.30 1.41
C GLU A 70 -9.43 -7.65 2.72
N ILE A 71 -8.69 -8.40 3.53
CA ILE A 71 -7.89 -7.88 4.64
C ILE A 71 -6.42 -8.05 4.24
N PHE A 72 -5.63 -6.99 4.37
CA PHE A 72 -4.23 -7.02 3.95
C PHE A 72 -3.28 -6.49 5.01
N GLY A 73 -2.05 -6.97 4.93
CA GLY A 73 -0.91 -6.41 5.64
C GLY A 73 0.28 -6.31 4.68
N GLU A 74 1.01 -5.22 4.73
CA GLU A 74 2.14 -4.96 3.84
C GLU A 74 3.27 -4.19 4.51
N VAL A 75 4.45 -4.34 3.91
CA VAL A 75 5.60 -3.46 4.11
C VAL A 75 6.04 -2.92 2.77
N ALA A 76 6.56 -1.70 2.75
CA ALA A 76 6.97 -1.06 1.51
C ALA A 76 8.15 -0.11 1.74
N PRO A 77 9.32 -0.40 1.15
CA PRO A 77 10.31 0.63 0.91
C PRO A 77 9.69 1.75 0.08
N CYS A 78 9.87 3.00 0.51
CA CYS A 78 9.33 4.18 -0.15
C CYS A 78 10.40 5.25 -0.23
N LEU A 79 10.65 5.73 -1.44
CA LEU A 79 11.54 6.85 -1.72
C LEU A 79 10.68 8.09 -1.97
N TRP A 80 10.72 9.03 -1.04
CA TRP A 80 10.14 10.35 -1.20
C TRP A 80 10.99 11.18 -2.18
N LEU A 81 10.32 11.92 -3.05
CA LEU A 81 10.94 12.70 -4.14
C LEU A 81 10.62 14.19 -4.03
N ILE A 82 9.46 14.54 -3.45
CA ILE A 82 9.01 15.91 -3.19
C ILE A 82 9.04 16.16 -1.69
N ASP A 83 9.31 17.41 -1.30
CA ASP A 83 9.59 17.91 0.06
C ASP A 83 10.99 17.56 0.56
N ALA A 84 11.35 16.27 0.55
CA ALA A 84 12.70 15.80 0.80
C ALA A 84 12.96 14.50 0.05
N VAL A 85 14.21 14.29 -0.38
CA VAL A 85 14.66 12.97 -0.85
C VAL A 85 15.00 12.13 0.37
N ASP A 86 14.10 11.23 0.74
CA ASP A 86 14.23 10.38 1.92
C ASP A 86 13.74 8.96 1.62
N LEU A 87 14.48 7.95 2.09
CA LEU A 87 14.16 6.55 1.91
C LEU A 87 13.71 5.96 3.25
N ASN A 88 12.45 5.55 3.32
CA ASN A 88 11.89 4.94 4.51
C ASN A 88 11.20 3.60 4.23
N ILE A 89 10.80 2.91 5.29
CA ILE A 89 10.00 1.69 5.21
C ILE A 89 8.65 1.98 5.85
N ASN A 90 7.59 1.88 5.05
CA ASN A 90 6.21 2.02 5.51
C ASN A 90 5.61 0.64 5.78
N GLY A 91 4.80 0.55 6.83
CA GLY A 91 3.98 -0.62 7.12
C GLY A 91 2.50 -0.25 7.14
N ALA A 92 1.64 -1.11 6.63
CA ALA A 92 0.20 -0.88 6.65
C ALA A 92 -0.57 -2.18 6.89
N VAL A 93 -1.71 -2.05 7.57
CA VAL A 93 -2.75 -3.08 7.67
C VAL A 93 -4.07 -2.41 7.33
N GLY A 94 -4.93 -3.09 6.57
CA GLY A 94 -6.17 -2.49 6.13
C GLY A 94 -7.17 -3.47 5.54
N ILE A 95 -8.27 -2.89 5.07
CA ILE A 95 -9.37 -3.59 4.39
C ILE A 95 -9.49 -2.98 2.99
N ARG A 96 -9.76 -3.82 1.97
CA ARG A 96 -9.97 -3.40 0.59
C ARG A 96 -11.24 -4.05 0.04
N TYR A 97 -12.01 -3.27 -0.72
CA TYR A 97 -13.13 -3.78 -1.52
C TYR A 97 -12.61 -4.25 -2.88
N ILE A 98 -12.99 -5.47 -3.27
CA ILE A 98 -12.68 -6.04 -4.59
C ILE A 98 -13.93 -5.87 -5.47
N PHE A 99 -13.75 -5.37 -6.69
CA PHE A 99 -14.82 -5.07 -7.64
C PHE A 99 -15.12 -6.25 -8.57
#